data_AF-A0A4U9W509-F1
#
_entry.id   AF-A0A4U9W509-F1
#
_cell.length_a   1.000
_cell.length_b   1.000
_cell.length_c   1.000
_cell.angle_alpha   90.00
_cell.angle_beta   90.00
_cell.angle_gamma   90.00
#
_symmetry.space_group_name_H-M   'P 1'
#
loop_
_entity.id
_entity.type
_entity.pdbx_description
1 polymer ?
#
loop_
_entity_poly.entity_id
_entity_poly.type
_entity_poly.pdbx_seq_one_letter_code
_entity_poly.pdbx_strand_id
1 'polypeptide(L)' 'MQQGSKLRPPPIDVITIQSQVVYGSVGNGIAYRTLLKKNLEVLQVPSVLFGCPPYYGAPHGGSDLQRMVQRFSGRSDRP' A
#
# COMPACT_ATOMS: atom_id res chain seq x y z
N MET A 1 33.12 -10.55 3.52
CA MET A 1 32.32 -10.39 2.29
C MET A 1 30.99 -11.07 2.52
N GLN A 2 29.96 -10.34 2.98
CA GLN A 2 28.66 -10.93 3.30
C GLN A 2 27.92 -11.23 1.99
N GLN A 3 27.76 -12.51 1.72
CA GLN A 3 27.05 -13.06 0.58
C GLN A 3 25.56 -12.78 0.79
N GLY A 4 25.07 -11.70 0.19
CA GLY A 4 23.64 -11.39 0.19
C GLY A 4 22.90 -12.57 -0.43
N SER A 5 22.12 -13.28 0.39
CA SER A 5 21.21 -14.31 -0.11
C SER A 5 20.40 -13.69 -1.24
N LYS A 6 20.42 -14.33 -2.41
CA LYS A 6 19.70 -13.87 -3.59
C LYS A 6 18.20 -13.97 -3.26
N LEU A 7 17.64 -12.90 -2.69
CA LEU A 7 16.23 -12.83 -2.31
C LEU A 7 15.42 -13.05 -3.58
N ARG A 8 14.78 -14.22 -3.68
CA ARG A 8 13.82 -14.46 -4.74
C ARG A 8 12.61 -13.57 -4.44
N PRO A 9 12.19 -12.71 -5.39
CA PRO A 9 11.02 -11.90 -5.16
C PRO A 9 9.81 -12.81 -4.91
N PRO A 10 8.92 -12.46 -3.97
CA PRO A 10 7.70 -13.20 -3.76
C PRO A 10 6.88 -13.25 -5.06
N PRO A 11 6.18 -14.36 -5.35
CA PRO A 11 5.33 -14.45 -6.53
C PRO A 11 4.14 -13.49 -6.35
N ILE A 12 4.18 -12.35 -7.03
CA ILE A 12 3.14 -11.33 -7.01
C ILE A 12 2.61 -11.20 -8.44
N ASP A 13 1.31 -11.38 -8.61
CA ASP A 13 0.65 -11.23 -9.90
C ASP A 13 0.24 -9.77 -10.16
N VAL A 14 -0.14 -9.03 -9.11
CA VAL A 14 -0.65 -7.66 -9.24
C VAL A 14 -0.12 -6.75 -8.13
N ILE A 15 0.26 -5.53 -8.49
CA ILE A 15 0.58 -4.45 -7.54
C ILE A 15 -0.50 -3.37 -7.66
N THR A 16 -1.20 -3.07 -6.57
CA THR A 16 -2.24 -2.02 -6.55
C THR A 16 -1.70 -0.76 -5.87
N ILE A 17 -1.66 0.36 -6.60
CA ILE A 17 -1.17 1.65 -6.10
C ILE A 17 -2.33 2.64 -6.06
N GLN A 18 -3.04 2.70 -4.93
CA GLN A 18 -4.26 3.49 -4.79
C GLN A 18 -4.46 3.95 -3.34
N SER A 19 -5.53 4.72 -3.09
CA SER A 19 -5.95 5.08 -1.74
C SER A 19 -6.39 3.85 -0.93
N GLN A 20 -6.25 3.92 0.38
CA GLN A 20 -6.74 2.90 1.31
C GLN A 20 -7.51 3.54 2.46
N VAL A 21 -8.60 2.90 2.87
CA VAL A 21 -9.40 3.32 4.03
C VAL A 21 -9.56 2.17 5.02
N VAL A 22 -9.70 2.49 6.32
CA VAL A 22 -10.03 1.49 7.36
C VAL A 22 -11.51 1.13 7.31
N TYR A 23 -12.38 2.13 7.17
CA TYR A 23 -13.82 1.99 7.10
C TYR A 23 -14.34 2.41 5.72
N GLY A 24 -15.12 1.54 5.08
CA GLY A 24 -15.63 1.73 3.71
C GLY A 24 -14.98 0.81 2.69
N SER A 25 -15.48 0.83 1.45
CA SER A 25 -15.01 -0.04 0.36
C SER A 25 -14.56 0.77 -0.84
N VAL A 26 -13.40 1.42 -0.72
CA VAL A 26 -12.78 2.23 -1.78
C VAL A 26 -11.30 1.90 -1.96
N GLY A 27 -10.77 2.18 -3.15
CA GLY A 27 -9.35 2.00 -3.50
C GLY A 27 -8.84 0.57 -3.28
N ASN A 28 -7.66 0.45 -2.68
CA ASN A 28 -6.99 -0.83 -2.43
C ASN A 28 -7.87 -1.83 -1.67
N GLY A 29 -8.73 -1.36 -0.75
CA GLY A 29 -9.59 -2.24 0.05
C GLY A 29 -10.58 -3.07 -0.78
N ILE A 30 -11.22 -2.47 -1.79
CA ILE A 30 -12.15 -3.20 -2.68
C ILE A 30 -11.41 -3.89 -3.84
N ALA A 31 -10.33 -3.28 -4.34
CA ALA A 31 -9.49 -3.86 -5.38
C ALA A 31 -8.89 -5.20 -4.91
N TYR A 32 -8.29 -5.23 -3.72
CA TYR A 32 -7.68 -6.43 -3.15
C TYR A 32 -8.71 -7.56 -2.97
N ARG A 33 -9.90 -7.26 -2.45
CA ARG A 33 -10.97 -8.27 -2.29
C ARG A 33 -11.42 -8.85 -3.63
N THR A 34 -11.45 -8.04 -4.68
CA THR A 34 -11.83 -8.47 -6.02
C THR A 34 -10.77 -9.35 -6.65
N LEU A 35 -9.50 -8.99 -6.50
CA LEU A 35 -8.37 -9.75 -7.02
C LEU A 35 -8.15 -11.06 -6.24
N LEU A 36 -8.35 -11.04 -4.92
CA LEU A 36 -8.30 -12.26 -4.09
C LEU A 36 -9.36 -13.28 -4.52
N LYS A 37 -10.58 -12.82 -4.89
CA LYS A 37 -11.63 -13.70 -5.47
C LYS A 37 -11.24 -14.32 -6.81
N LYS A 38 -10.21 -13.80 -7.48
CA LYS A 38 -9.65 -14.34 -8.73
C LYS A 38 -8.43 -15.24 -8.49
N ASN A 39 -8.10 -15.56 -7.23
CA ASN A 39 -6.89 -16.32 -6.85
C ASN A 39 -5.59 -15.68 -7.37
N LEU A 40 -5.48 -14.35 -7.30
CA LEU A 40 -4.26 -13.62 -7.63
C LEU A 40 -3.50 -13.24 -6.35
N GLU A 41 -2.18 -13.33 -6.39
CA GLU A 41 -1.29 -12.79 -5.36
C GLU A 41 -1.11 -11.27 -5.57
N VAL A 42 -1.47 -10.48 -4.56
CA VAL A 42 -1.57 -9.02 -4.70
C VAL A 42 -0.79 -8.30 -3.61
N LEU A 43 0.08 -7.37 -4.04
CA LEU A 43 0.76 -6.43 -3.17
C LEU A 43 0.05 -5.06 -3.20
N GLN A 44 -0.43 -4.60 -2.05
CA GLN A 44 -1.07 -3.30 -1.91
C GLN A 44 -0.04 -2.23 -1.51
N VAL A 45 0.05 -1.17 -2.30
CA VAL A 45 0.84 0.03 -2.00
C VAL A 45 -0.14 1.19 -1.82
N PRO A 46 -0.39 1.66 -0.58
CA PRO A 46 -1.27 2.78 -0.37
C PRO A 46 -0.60 4.08 -0.85
N SER A 47 -1.36 4.95 -1.54
CA SER A 47 -0.93 6.32 -1.87
C SER A 47 -1.39 7.34 -0.83
N VAL A 48 -2.53 7.07 -0.18
CA VAL A 48 -3.05 7.74 1.01
C VAL A 48 -3.73 6.71 1.92
N LEU A 49 -3.71 6.92 3.25
CA LEU A 49 -4.43 6.08 4.22
C LEU A 49 -5.35 6.96 5.07
N PHE A 50 -6.65 6.66 5.07
CA PHE A 50 -7.64 7.37 5.89
C PHE A 50 -8.43 6.41 6.78
N GLY A 51 -8.95 6.92 7.91
CA GLY A 51 -9.92 6.17 8.72
C GLY A 51 -11.23 5.89 7.96
N CYS A 52 -11.76 6.89 7.27
CA CYS A 52 -12.94 6.81 6.42
C CYS A 52 -12.77 7.68 5.17
N PRO A 53 -13.57 7.47 4.12
CA PRO A 53 -13.63 8.39 3.01
C PRO A 53 -13.96 9.83 3.45
N PRO A 54 -13.39 10.84 2.80
CA PRO A 54 -13.53 12.25 3.21
C PRO A 54 -14.96 12.79 3.15
N TYR A 55 -15.89 12.07 2.52
CA TYR A 55 -17.31 12.45 2.49
C TYR A 55 -18.06 12.13 3.79
N TYR A 56 -17.46 11.40 4.74
CA TYR A 56 -18.05 11.11 6.06
C TYR A 56 -17.60 12.10 7.18
N GLY A 57 -16.87 13.18 6.84
CA GLY A 57 -16.29 14.12 7.79
C GLY A 57 -14.77 14.07 7.79
N ALA A 58 -14.11 14.83 8.68
CA ALA A 58 -12.65 14.98 8.71
C ALA A 58 -11.96 13.59 8.83
N PRO A 59 -11.27 13.11 7.78
CA PRO A 59 -10.62 11.82 7.82
C PRO A 59 -9.42 11.88 8.76
N HIS A 60 -9.46 11.06 9.82
CA HIS A 60 -8.33 10.92 10.72
C HIS A 60 -7.25 10.07 10.01
N GLY A 61 -5.98 10.51 10.02
CA GLY A 61 -4.83 9.71 9.56
C GLY A 61 -4.05 10.19 8.31
N GLY A 62 -4.33 11.38 7.77
CA GLY A 62 -3.85 11.78 6.43
C GLY A 62 -2.36 12.11 6.21
N SER A 63 -1.53 12.24 7.26
CA SER A 63 -0.18 12.82 7.11
C SER A 63 1.00 11.84 7.05
N ASP A 64 0.85 10.58 7.46
CA ASP A 64 2.02 9.69 7.65
C ASP A 64 2.48 8.97 6.37
N LEU A 65 1.71 9.05 5.28
CA LEU A 65 1.97 8.22 4.12
C LEU A 65 3.03 8.75 3.14
N GLN A 66 3.22 10.07 3.01
CA GLN A 66 4.28 10.60 2.14
C GLN A 66 5.67 10.11 2.58
N ARG A 67 5.87 9.99 3.91
CA ARG A 67 7.08 9.46 4.53
C ARG A 67 7.27 7.97 4.24
N MET A 68 6.17 7.20 4.16
CA MET A 68 6.20 5.77 3.86
C MET A 68 6.43 5.50 2.35
N VAL A 69 5.83 6.30 1.46
CA VAL A 69 6.09 6.24 0.01
C VAL A 69 7.56 6.57 -0.29
N GLN A 70 8.13 7.58 0.38
CA GLN A 70 9.57 7.87 0.29
C GLN A 70 10.42 6.68 0.76
N ARG A 71 10.03 6.00 1.85
CA ARG A 71 10.70 4.80 2.37
C ARG A 71 10.68 3.62 1.39
N PHE A 72 9.57 3.40 0.68
CA PHE A 72 9.47 2.36 -0.36
C PHE A 72 10.21 2.74 -1.66
N SER A 73 10.37 4.02 -1.96
CA SER A 73 11.09 4.51 -3.15
C SER A 73 12.62 4.44 -3.06
N GLY A 74 13.19 3.95 -1.96
CA GLY A 74 14.64 3.80 -1.81
C GLY A 74 15.41 5.11 -1.62
N ARG A 75 14.74 6.27 -1.49
CA ARG A 75 15.40 7.50 -1.04
C ARG A 75 15.63 7.40 0.47
N SER A 76 16.80 6.88 0.83
CA SER A 76 17.33 7.09 2.17
C SER A 76 17.54 8.59 2.33
N ASP A 77 16.76 9.25 3.17
CA ASP A 77 17.20 10.47 3.82
C ASP A 77 18.49 10.11 4.56
N ARG A 78 19.63 10.47 3.96
CA ARG A 78 20.86 10.65 4.71
C ARG A 78 20.92 12.12 5.11
N PRO A 79 21.27 12.43 6.36
CA PRO A 79 21.66 13.78 6.74
C PRO A 79 22.92 14.22 5.97
#